data_AF-A0A6N7GJP1-F1
#
_entry.id   AF-A0A6N7GJP1-F1
#
_cell.length_a   1.000
_cell.length_b   1.000
_cell.length_c   1.000
_cell.angle_alpha   90.00
_cell.angle_beta   90.00
_cell.angle_gamma   90.00
#
_symmetry.space_group_name_H-M   'P 1'
#
loop_
_entity.id
_entity.type
_entity.pdbx_description
1 polymer ?
#
loop_
_entity_poly.entity_id
_entity_poly.type
_entity_poly.pdbx_seq_one_letter_code
_entity_poly.pdbx_strand_id
1 'polypeptide(L)'
;MTQFLLLVAVALTVGAVVFGITMLVTGEDQGLRPVEPDGRAVPLPPDRPLTESDLAEARFDVALRGYRMTQVDAALSRAAYDIGYKDELVTVLRAEVDALREGRLPDAEVLRRAREAAVARAERPAAHPDPPELLDPVEDADPVEDADPVEDADPVEDADPVLADPAPDGDGADGEPVASGGDPTRSGSR
;
A
#
# COMPACT_ATOMS: atom_id res chain seq x y z
N MET A 1 -7.55 -16.67 -60.59
CA MET A 1 -6.62 -16.41 -59.47
C MET A 1 -6.66 -14.95 -59.04
N THR A 2 -6.44 -13.98 -59.94
CA THR A 2 -6.45 -12.53 -59.63
C THR A 2 -7.75 -12.01 -59.00
N GLN A 3 -8.91 -12.49 -59.48
CA GLN A 3 -10.23 -12.09 -58.93
C GLN A 3 -10.47 -12.60 -57.50
N PHE A 4 -9.90 -13.75 -57.16
CA PHE A 4 -9.95 -14.30 -55.79
C PHE A 4 -9.05 -13.48 -54.85
N LEU A 5 -7.84 -13.12 -55.30
CA LEU A 5 -6.93 -12.26 -54.55
C LEU A 5 -7.52 -10.86 -54.30
N LEU A 6 -8.22 -10.29 -55.29
CA LEU A 6 -8.93 -9.02 -55.14
C LEU A 6 -10.04 -9.10 -54.09
N LEU A 7 -10.85 -10.16 -54.08
CA LEU A 7 -11.89 -10.36 -53.07
C LEU A 7 -11.31 -10.47 -51.65
N VAL A 8 -10.21 -11.21 -51.48
CA VAL A 8 -9.54 -11.35 -50.18
C VAL A 8 -8.95 -10.01 -49.73
N ALA A 9 -8.30 -9.25 -50.61
CA ALA A 9 -7.76 -7.94 -50.27
C ALA A 9 -8.85 -6.93 -49.86
N VAL A 10 -9.99 -6.94 -50.55
CA VAL A 10 -11.15 -6.11 -50.18
C VAL A 10 -11.74 -6.56 -48.84
N ALA A 11 -11.89 -7.87 -48.61
CA ALA A 11 -12.40 -8.38 -47.34
C ALA A 11 -11.50 -8.01 -46.15
N LEU A 12 -10.17 -8.08 -46.32
CA LEU A 12 -9.20 -7.70 -45.29
C LEU A 12 -9.21 -6.20 -45.00
N THR A 13 -9.29 -5.36 -46.03
CA THR A 13 -9.36 -3.90 -45.84
C THR A 13 -10.66 -3.49 -45.15
N VAL A 14 -11.80 -4.04 -45.58
CA VAL A 14 -13.08 -3.80 -44.91
C VAL A 14 -13.03 -4.32 -43.47
N GLY A 15 -12.49 -5.52 -43.24
CA GLY A 15 -12.31 -6.09 -41.92
C GLY A 15 -11.44 -5.22 -41.00
N ALA A 16 -10.31 -4.72 -41.51
CA ALA A 16 -9.42 -3.85 -40.76
C ALA A 16 -10.07 -2.49 -40.42
N VAL A 17 -10.83 -1.92 -41.36
CA VAL A 17 -11.56 -0.66 -41.13
C VAL A 17 -12.67 -0.86 -40.10
N VAL A 18 -13.48 -1.91 -40.25
CA VAL A 18 -14.54 -2.24 -39.30
C VAL A 18 -13.95 -2.53 -37.93
N PHE A 19 -12.87 -3.31 -37.86
CA PHE A 19 -12.16 -3.60 -36.61
C PHE A 19 -11.62 -2.32 -35.97
N GLY A 20 -10.96 -1.45 -36.73
CA GLY A 20 -10.46 -0.16 -36.23
C GLY A 20 -11.57 0.75 -35.71
N ILE A 21 -12.70 0.84 -36.44
CA ILE A 21 -13.88 1.60 -35.98
C ILE A 21 -14.47 0.97 -34.72
N THR A 22 -14.59 -0.36 -34.69
CA THR A 22 -15.14 -1.09 -33.54
C THR A 22 -14.24 -0.93 -32.33
N MET A 23 -12.91 -0.94 -32.49
CA MET A 23 -11.96 -0.72 -31.41
C MET A 23 -11.89 0.75 -30.98
N LEU A 24 -12.21 1.70 -31.85
CA LEU A 24 -12.31 3.11 -31.48
C LEU A 24 -13.63 3.42 -30.74
N VAL A 25 -14.72 2.75 -31.12
CA VAL A 25 -16.06 2.91 -30.49
C VAL A 25 -16.19 2.08 -29.22
N THR A 26 -15.67 0.85 -29.23
CA THR A 26 -15.59 -0.09 -28.09
C THR A 26 -14.25 0.03 -27.39
N GLY A 27 -13.45 1.04 -27.75
CA GLY A 27 -12.30 1.52 -26.99
C GLY A 27 -12.84 2.17 -25.74
N GLU A 28 -13.50 1.35 -24.92
CA GLU A 28 -13.83 1.63 -23.55
C GLU A 28 -12.47 1.85 -22.91
N ASP A 29 -12.17 3.12 -22.75
CA ASP A 29 -11.18 3.60 -21.83
C ASP A 29 -11.55 2.96 -20.48
N GLN A 30 -11.03 1.76 -20.24
CA GLN A 30 -10.69 1.32 -18.89
C GLN A 30 -9.54 2.21 -18.35
N GLY A 31 -9.24 3.36 -18.98
CA GLY A 31 -9.56 4.66 -18.40
C GLY A 31 -9.83 4.56 -16.92
N LEU A 32 -8.73 4.64 -16.17
CA LEU A 32 -8.69 4.93 -14.76
C LEU A 32 -9.90 5.81 -14.45
N ARG A 33 -10.91 5.24 -13.79
CA ARG A 33 -12.03 6.04 -13.27
C ARG A 33 -11.39 7.26 -12.63
N PRO A 34 -11.90 8.48 -12.87
CA PRO A 34 -11.40 9.65 -12.19
C PRO A 34 -11.26 9.26 -10.72
N VAL A 35 -10.03 9.12 -10.25
CA VAL A 35 -9.79 8.92 -8.82
C VAL A 35 -10.38 10.19 -8.25
N GLU A 36 -11.44 10.03 -7.47
CA GLU A 36 -12.03 11.12 -6.71
C GLU A 36 -10.82 11.84 -6.10
N PRO A 37 -10.56 13.12 -6.45
CA PRO A 37 -9.35 13.79 -6.04
C PRO A 37 -9.22 13.59 -4.54
N ASP A 38 -8.10 13.01 -4.09
CA ASP A 38 -7.89 12.58 -2.71
C ASP A 38 -8.55 13.62 -1.79
N GLY A 39 -9.61 13.18 -1.12
CA GLY A 39 -10.55 14.11 -0.49
C GLY A 39 -9.79 15.07 0.42
N ARG A 40 -10.14 16.36 0.40
CA ARG A 40 -9.46 17.40 1.20
C ARG A 40 -9.25 16.91 2.63
N ALA A 41 -8.09 17.28 3.21
CA ALA A 41 -7.83 17.02 4.61
C ALA A 41 -9.02 17.41 5.49
N VAL A 42 -9.39 16.50 6.37
CA VAL A 42 -10.40 16.70 7.40
C VAL A 42 -9.62 16.91 8.69
N PRO A 43 -9.50 18.17 9.17
CA PRO A 43 -8.71 18.47 10.35
C PRO A 43 -9.41 17.93 11.60
N LEU A 44 -8.61 17.61 12.61
CA LEU A 44 -9.12 17.24 13.93
C LEU A 44 -9.82 18.43 14.60
N PRO A 45 -10.89 18.20 15.38
CA PRO A 45 -11.56 19.26 16.13
C PRO A 45 -10.59 20.00 17.09
N PRO A 46 -10.47 21.34 17.02
CA PRO A 46 -9.56 22.09 17.88
C PRO A 46 -10.18 22.48 19.23
N ASP A 47 -11.51 22.60 19.28
CA ASP A 47 -12.22 23.24 20.40
C ASP A 47 -12.75 22.24 21.46
N ARG A 48 -12.52 20.94 21.25
CA ARG A 48 -12.97 19.88 22.17
C ARG A 48 -11.94 18.75 22.28
N PRO A 49 -11.99 17.95 23.36
CA PRO A 49 -11.24 16.70 23.43
C PRO A 49 -11.58 15.77 22.26
N LEU A 50 -10.58 15.04 21.77
CA LEU A 50 -10.75 14.08 20.69
C LEU A 50 -11.52 12.85 21.17
N THR A 51 -12.39 12.34 20.31
CA THR A 51 -13.07 11.06 20.45
C THR A 51 -12.47 10.01 19.52
N GLU A 52 -12.79 8.74 19.73
CA GLU A 52 -12.37 7.65 18.84
C GLU A 52 -12.77 7.91 17.38
N SER A 53 -14.02 8.37 17.17
CA SER A 53 -14.55 8.67 15.83
C SER A 53 -13.80 9.80 15.13
N ASP A 54 -13.35 10.81 15.87
CA ASP A 54 -12.62 11.95 15.29
C ASP A 54 -11.31 11.50 14.61
N LEU A 55 -10.64 10.50 15.18
CA LEU A 55 -9.43 9.92 14.57
C LEU A 55 -9.74 8.99 13.40
N ALA A 56 -10.87 8.27 13.45
CA ALA A 56 -11.30 7.39 12.37
C ALA A 56 -11.71 8.18 11.11
N GLU A 57 -12.22 9.40 11.29
CA GLU A 57 -12.65 10.28 10.20
C GLU A 57 -11.54 11.23 9.70
N ALA A 58 -10.43 11.33 10.42
CA ALA A 58 -9.32 12.22 10.09
C ALA A 58 -8.73 11.90 8.71
N ARG A 59 -8.46 12.94 7.92
CA ARG A 59 -7.81 12.81 6.60
C ARG A 59 -6.68 13.82 6.50
N PHE A 60 -5.56 13.37 5.94
CA PHE A 60 -4.35 14.17 5.80
C PHE A 60 -4.05 14.43 4.32
N ASP A 61 -3.49 15.60 4.03
CA ASP A 61 -3.00 15.91 2.68
C ASP A 61 -1.74 15.08 2.37
N VAL A 62 -1.58 14.73 1.10
CA VAL A 62 -0.40 14.01 0.59
C VAL A 62 0.68 15.02 0.18
N ALA A 63 1.93 14.76 0.58
CA ALA A 63 3.10 15.57 0.23
C ALA A 63 4.17 14.71 -0.48
N LEU A 64 5.04 15.35 -1.28
CA LEU A 64 6.14 14.69 -2.02
C LEU A 64 7.06 13.85 -1.12
N ARG A 65 7.16 14.23 0.15
CA ARG A 65 7.80 13.44 1.21
C ARG A 65 6.88 13.42 2.41
N GLY A 66 6.57 12.22 2.90
CA GLY A 66 5.67 12.03 4.03
C GLY A 66 5.95 10.71 4.75
N TYR A 67 5.20 10.47 5.83
CA TYR A 67 5.17 9.19 6.50
C TYR A 67 4.46 8.13 5.65
N ARG A 68 4.75 6.85 5.89
CA ARG A 68 4.02 5.76 5.23
C ARG A 68 2.58 5.74 5.74
N MET A 69 1.60 5.84 4.84
CA MET A 69 0.18 5.88 5.21
C MET A 69 -0.20 4.67 6.08
N THR A 70 0.26 3.46 5.73
CA THR A 70 -0.01 2.25 6.53
C THR A 70 0.49 2.32 7.98
N GLN A 71 1.63 2.98 8.22
CA GLN A 71 2.17 3.15 9.57
C GLN A 71 1.40 4.22 10.34
N VAL A 72 1.02 5.30 9.65
CA VAL A 72 0.19 6.36 10.22
C VAL A 72 -1.19 5.81 10.58
N ASP A 73 -1.84 5.10 9.67
CA ASP A 73 -3.16 4.50 9.88
C ASP A 73 -3.14 3.50 11.04
N ALA A 74 -2.11 2.66 11.13
CA ALA A 74 -1.95 1.74 12.26
C ALA A 74 -1.77 2.49 13.59
N ALA A 75 -0.97 3.56 13.60
CA ALA A 75 -0.77 4.39 14.78
C ALA A 75 -2.05 5.13 15.19
N LEU A 76 -2.80 5.69 14.23
CA LEU A 76 -4.06 6.38 14.46
C LEU A 76 -5.15 5.43 14.92
N SER A 77 -5.26 4.23 14.33
CA SER A 77 -6.18 3.19 14.77
C SER A 77 -5.90 2.78 16.20
N ARG A 78 -4.61 2.63 16.55
CA ARG A 78 -4.21 2.35 17.93
C ARG A 78 -4.55 3.50 18.87
N ALA A 79 -4.31 4.74 18.47
CA ALA A 79 -4.62 5.91 19.27
C ALA A 79 -6.12 6.10 19.47
N ALA A 80 -6.93 5.84 18.43
CA ALA A 80 -8.39 5.89 18.48
C ALA A 80 -8.93 4.91 19.53
N TYR A 81 -8.46 3.65 19.49
CA TYR A 81 -8.77 2.65 20.50
C TYR A 81 -8.36 3.08 21.90
N ASP A 82 -7.13 3.58 22.07
CA ASP A 82 -6.62 4.01 23.38
C ASP A 82 -7.42 5.21 23.94
N ILE A 83 -7.94 6.09 23.07
CA ILE A 83 -8.80 7.21 23.45
C ILE A 83 -10.19 6.70 23.88
N GLY A 84 -10.83 5.85 23.07
CA GLY A 84 -12.13 5.26 23.43
C GLY A 84 -12.06 4.50 24.76
N TYR A 85 -11.02 3.67 24.93
CA TYR A 85 -10.76 2.96 26.18
C TYR A 85 -10.61 3.92 27.39
N LYS A 86 -9.85 5.01 27.23
CA LYS A 86 -9.65 5.99 28.31
C LYS A 86 -10.93 6.78 28.62
N ASP A 87 -11.76 7.08 27.62
CA ASP A 87 -13.00 7.83 27.83
C ASP A 87 -14.02 7.02 28.63
N GLU A 88 -14.16 5.73 28.32
CA GLU A 88 -14.93 4.78 29.12
C GLU A 88 -14.39 4.66 30.56
N LEU A 89 -13.07 4.57 30.71
CA LEU A 89 -12.43 4.50 32.02
C LEU A 89 -12.69 5.76 32.86
N VAL A 90 -12.63 6.94 32.24
CA VAL A 90 -12.94 8.22 32.87
C VAL A 90 -14.42 8.30 33.25
N THR A 91 -15.32 7.79 32.41
CA THR A 91 -16.76 7.73 32.70
C THR A 91 -17.05 6.87 33.94
N VAL A 92 -16.46 5.67 34.02
CA VAL A 92 -16.58 4.81 35.19
C VAL A 92 -15.99 5.47 36.44
N LEU A 93 -14.81 6.10 36.32
CA LEU A 93 -14.16 6.79 37.43
C LEU A 93 -15.00 7.96 37.96
N ARG A 94 -15.61 8.75 37.07
CA ARG A 94 -16.52 9.84 37.47
C ARG A 94 -17.74 9.30 38.22
N ALA A 95 -18.36 8.23 37.71
CA ALA A 95 -19.49 7.59 38.38
C ALA A 95 -19.12 7.04 39.77
N GLU A 96 -17.90 6.51 39.94
CA GLU A 96 -17.40 6.08 41.25
C GLU A 96 -17.22 7.25 42.21
N VAL A 97 -16.61 8.34 41.74
CA VAL A 97 -16.42 9.56 42.55
C VAL A 97 -17.77 10.13 42.99
N ASP A 98 -18.76 10.13 42.11
CA ASP A 98 -20.10 10.60 42.44
C ASP A 98 -20.82 9.67 43.44
N ALA A 99 -20.69 8.34 43.28
CA ALA A 99 -21.18 7.39 44.27
C ALA A 99 -20.53 7.57 45.66
N LEU A 100 -19.23 7.85 45.72
CA LEU A 100 -18.52 8.14 46.97
C LEU A 100 -19.04 9.44 47.61
N ARG A 101 -19.28 10.48 46.82
CA ARG A 101 -19.82 11.77 47.31
C ARG A 101 -21.23 11.62 47.89
N GLU A 102 -22.02 10.73 47.32
CA GLU A 102 -23.38 10.40 47.79
C GLU A 102 -23.38 9.40 48.96
N GLY A 103 -22.23 8.87 49.37
CA GLY A 103 -22.12 7.87 50.43
C GLY A 103 -22.56 6.45 50.02
N ARG A 104 -22.74 6.19 48.73
CA ARG A 104 -23.08 4.86 48.17
C ARG A 104 -21.85 3.98 48.04
N LEU A 105 -21.25 3.63 49.17
CA LEU A 105 -20.03 2.82 49.24
C LEU A 105 -20.12 1.49 48.47
N PRO A 106 -21.24 0.72 48.51
CA PRO A 106 -21.33 -0.54 47.76
C PRO A 106 -21.21 -0.34 46.25
N ASP A 107 -21.81 0.72 45.70
CA ASP A 107 -21.80 0.98 44.26
C ASP A 107 -20.43 1.48 43.79
N ALA A 108 -19.81 2.38 44.58
CA ALA A 108 -18.46 2.86 44.33
C ALA A 108 -17.45 1.70 44.27
N GLU A 109 -17.59 0.73 45.17
CA GLU A 109 -16.74 -0.46 45.21
C GLU A 109 -16.87 -1.31 43.94
N VAL A 110 -18.09 -1.49 43.44
CA VAL A 110 -18.34 -2.23 42.19
C VAL A 110 -17.67 -1.54 41.01
N LEU A 111 -17.85 -0.23 40.89
CA LEU A 111 -17.24 0.58 39.82
C LEU A 111 -15.71 0.55 39.89
N ARG A 112 -15.14 0.65 41.10
CA ARG A 112 -13.70 0.55 41.34
C ARG A 112 -13.12 -0.77 40.84
N ARG A 113 -13.74 -1.89 41.23
CA ARG A 113 -13.28 -3.22 40.80
C ARG A 113 -13.40 -3.41 39.29
N ALA A 114 -14.47 -2.91 38.68
CA ALA A 114 -14.64 -2.95 37.23
C ALA A 114 -13.52 -2.18 36.52
N ARG A 115 -13.21 -0.97 36.99
CA ARG A 115 -12.11 -0.13 36.48
C ARG A 115 -10.75 -0.83 36.61
N GLU A 116 -10.43 -1.35 37.80
CA GLU A 116 -9.18 -2.05 38.07
C GLU A 116 -9.04 -3.31 37.19
N ALA A 117 -10.13 -4.06 37.00
CA ALA A 117 -10.15 -5.21 36.10
C ALA A 117 -9.92 -4.82 34.63
N ALA A 118 -10.47 -3.69 34.19
CA ALA A 118 -10.24 -3.16 32.85
C ALA A 118 -8.77 -2.75 32.63
N VAL A 119 -8.18 -2.02 33.58
CA VAL A 119 -6.76 -1.63 33.55
C VAL A 119 -5.85 -2.85 33.53
N ALA A 120 -6.08 -3.82 34.42
CA ALA A 120 -5.32 -5.06 34.46
C ALA A 120 -5.48 -5.92 33.19
N ARG A 121 -6.54 -5.70 32.40
CA ARG A 121 -6.70 -6.34 31.08
C ARG A 121 -5.94 -5.60 30.00
N ALA A 122 -5.95 -4.27 30.01
CA ALA A 122 -5.23 -3.45 29.04
C ALA A 122 -3.69 -3.55 29.19
N GLU A 123 -3.20 -3.72 30.42
CA GLU A 123 -1.77 -3.86 30.73
C GLU A 123 -1.22 -5.27 30.45
N ARG A 124 -2.10 -6.26 30.31
CA ARG A 124 -1.67 -7.60 29.89
C ARG A 124 -1.12 -7.48 28.47
N PRO A 125 0.09 -8.01 28.19
CA PRO A 125 0.57 -8.15 26.83
C PRO A 125 -0.54 -8.81 26.01
N ALA A 126 -0.91 -8.21 24.89
CA ALA A 126 -1.69 -8.94 23.90
C ALA A 126 -0.90 -10.21 23.64
N ALA A 127 -1.44 -11.37 24.03
CA ALA A 127 -0.92 -12.64 23.57
C ALA A 127 -0.84 -12.46 22.05
N HIS A 128 0.38 -12.44 21.52
CA HIS A 128 0.56 -12.49 20.09
C HIS A 128 -0.30 -13.68 19.65
N PRO A 129 -1.27 -13.51 18.74
CA PRO A 129 -1.87 -14.69 18.15
C PRO A 129 -0.67 -15.47 17.63
N ASP A 130 -0.45 -16.68 18.16
CA ASP A 130 0.62 -17.52 17.66
C ASP A 130 0.48 -17.49 16.13
N PRO A 131 1.54 -17.15 15.37
CA PRO A 131 1.47 -17.22 13.92
C PRO A 131 0.88 -18.58 13.61
N PRO A 132 -0.09 -18.69 12.68
CA PRO A 132 -0.69 -19.98 12.37
C PRO A 132 0.48 -20.94 12.15
N GLU A 133 0.58 -21.98 12.97
CA GLU A 133 1.62 -23.00 12.82
C GLU A 133 1.59 -23.35 11.35
N LEU A 134 2.68 -23.00 10.65
CA LEU A 134 2.89 -23.44 9.30
C LEU A 134 2.83 -24.95 9.42
N LEU A 135 1.71 -25.53 8.96
CA LEU A 135 1.56 -26.97 8.87
C LEU A 135 2.87 -27.48 8.29
N ASP A 136 3.54 -28.36 9.03
CA ASP A 136 4.81 -28.93 8.60
C ASP A 136 4.65 -29.35 7.13
N PRO A 137 5.57 -28.94 6.24
CA PRO A 137 5.50 -29.39 4.85
C PRO A 137 5.44 -30.91 4.89
N VAL A 138 4.39 -31.46 4.28
CA VAL A 138 4.18 -32.90 4.16
C VAL A 138 5.50 -33.51 3.70
N GLU A 139 6.16 -34.29 4.58
CA GLU A 139 7.34 -35.04 4.21
C GLU A 139 7.00 -35.88 2.98
N ASP A 140 7.69 -35.53 1.90
CA ASP A 140 8.00 -36.31 0.72
C ASP A 140 7.13 -37.54 0.44
N ALA A 141 6.28 -37.42 -0.58
CA ALA A 141 5.94 -38.59 -1.37
C ALA A 141 7.24 -39.18 -1.93
N ASP A 142 7.45 -40.48 -1.71
CA ASP A 142 8.66 -41.21 -2.10
C ASP A 142 9.12 -40.86 -3.53
N PRO A 143 10.43 -40.62 -3.74
CA PRO A 143 10.96 -40.39 -5.08
C PRO A 143 10.75 -41.65 -5.92
N VAL A 144 10.14 -41.49 -7.10
CA VAL A 144 10.07 -42.55 -8.10
C VAL A 144 11.49 -42.87 -8.59
N GLU A 145 11.92 -44.12 -8.39
CA GLU A 145 13.18 -44.65 -8.91
C GLU A 145 13.22 -44.58 -10.44
N ASP A 146 14.24 -43.87 -10.93
CA ASP A 146 15.00 -43.99 -12.18
C ASP A 146 14.34 -44.66 -13.40
N ALA A 147 14.02 -43.85 -14.41
CA ALA A 147 14.01 -44.30 -15.80
C ALA A 147 15.38 -44.02 -16.43
N ASP A 148 15.98 -45.06 -17.02
CA ASP A 148 17.34 -45.06 -17.59
C ASP A 148 17.62 -43.89 -18.55
N PRO A 149 18.86 -43.34 -18.53
CA PRO A 149 19.25 -42.26 -19.43
C PRO A 149 19.40 -42.77 -20.88
N VAL A 150 18.86 -42.02 -21.83
CA VAL A 150 19.12 -42.21 -23.26
C VAL A 150 20.51 -41.64 -23.61
N GLU A 151 21.34 -42.48 -24.23
CA GLU A 151 22.69 -42.15 -24.72
C GLU A 151 22.68 -41.01 -25.77
N ASP A 152 23.77 -40.23 -25.71
CA ASP A 152 24.06 -39.00 -26.44
C ASP A 152 23.94 -39.08 -27.98
N ALA A 153 23.42 -38.00 -28.58
CA ALA A 153 23.66 -37.67 -29.98
C ALA A 153 24.54 -36.41 -30.04
N ASP A 154 25.63 -36.51 -30.79
CA ASP A 154 26.70 -35.51 -30.89
C ASP A 154 26.23 -34.09 -31.27
N PRO A 155 26.89 -33.04 -30.74
CA PRO A 155 26.59 -31.66 -31.10
C PRO A 155 27.07 -31.31 -32.52
N VAL A 156 26.21 -30.66 -33.30
CA VAL A 156 26.57 -30.04 -34.58
C VAL A 156 27.23 -28.68 -34.37
N GLU A 157 28.40 -28.50 -34.97
CA GLU A 157 29.15 -27.23 -35.05
C GLU A 157 28.52 -26.21 -36.01
N ASP A 158 28.61 -24.94 -35.59
CA ASP A 158 28.71 -23.67 -36.32
C ASP A 158 27.57 -23.12 -37.21
N ALA A 159 27.06 -21.94 -36.80
CA ALA A 159 26.80 -20.81 -37.68
C ALA A 159 26.96 -19.47 -36.93
N ASP A 160 27.85 -18.62 -37.45
CA ASP A 160 28.27 -17.32 -36.93
C ASP A 160 27.13 -16.30 -36.71
N PRO A 161 27.23 -15.40 -35.69
CA PRO A 161 26.33 -14.27 -35.56
C PRO A 161 26.60 -13.21 -36.65
N VAL A 162 25.57 -12.85 -37.40
CA VAL A 162 25.61 -11.77 -38.38
C VAL A 162 25.75 -10.43 -37.65
N LEU A 163 26.82 -9.70 -37.97
CA LEU A 163 27.15 -8.36 -37.48
C LEU A 163 26.05 -7.35 -37.87
N ALA A 164 25.57 -6.58 -36.90
CA ALA A 164 24.73 -5.41 -37.12
C ALA A 164 25.60 -4.25 -37.67
N ASP A 165 25.10 -3.60 -38.72
CA ASP A 165 25.73 -2.46 -39.38
C ASP A 165 25.68 -1.20 -38.47
N PRO A 166 26.78 -0.45 -38.29
CA PRO A 166 26.78 0.77 -37.48
C PRO A 166 26.12 1.95 -38.21
N ALA A 167 25.32 2.72 -37.46
CA ALA A 167 24.75 3.99 -37.90
C ALA A 167 25.86 5.05 -38.13
N PRO A 168 25.71 5.97 -39.11
CA PRO A 168 26.74 6.95 -39.41
C PRO A 168 26.74 8.13 -38.42
N ASP A 169 27.96 8.55 -38.10
CA ASP A 169 28.34 9.66 -37.23
C ASP A 169 27.82 11.02 -37.70
N GLY A 170 27.37 11.81 -36.72
CA GLY A 170 27.08 13.24 -36.84
C GLY A 170 27.85 14.02 -35.77
N ASP A 171 28.80 14.80 -36.27
CA ASP A 171 29.83 15.61 -35.62
C ASP A 171 29.34 16.90 -34.91
N GLY A 172 30.13 17.39 -33.94
CA GLY A 172 30.19 18.80 -33.49
C GLY A 172 29.49 19.14 -32.16
N ALA A 173 30.24 19.36 -31.05
CA ALA A 173 30.67 20.69 -30.56
C ALA A 173 29.62 21.33 -29.59
N ASP A 174 29.86 21.82 -28.37
CA ASP A 174 31.03 22.26 -27.59
C ASP A 174 30.65 22.42 -26.08
N GLY A 175 31.65 22.30 -25.19
CA GLY A 175 31.88 23.03 -23.91
C GLY A 175 30.82 23.06 -22.79
N GLU A 176 31.10 23.02 -21.48
CA GLU A 176 32.29 22.96 -20.61
C GLU A 176 31.75 22.68 -19.18
N PRO A 177 32.55 22.17 -18.22
CA PRO A 177 32.09 21.89 -16.86
C PRO A 177 32.40 23.05 -15.91
N VAL A 178 31.41 23.52 -15.13
CA VAL A 178 31.67 24.49 -14.05
C VAL A 178 31.68 23.77 -12.71
N ALA A 179 32.86 23.73 -12.10
CA ALA A 179 33.07 23.37 -10.70
C ALA A 179 33.25 24.63 -9.83
N SER A 180 32.79 24.52 -8.59
CA SER A 180 33.37 25.13 -7.37
C SER A 180 32.98 26.55 -6.92
N GLY A 181 32.76 26.67 -5.60
CA GLY A 181 32.64 27.88 -4.77
C GLY A 181 31.35 27.87 -3.94
N GLY A 182 31.30 27.51 -2.65
CA GLY A 182 31.85 28.23 -1.48
C GLY A 182 30.97 29.46 -1.17
N ASP A 183 30.44 29.79 0.00
CA ASP A 183 30.63 29.48 1.43
C ASP A 183 29.39 30.11 2.19
N PRO A 184 29.09 29.81 3.48
CA PRO A 184 27.84 30.17 4.14
C PRO A 184 27.90 31.58 4.76
N THR A 185 26.77 32.29 4.71
CA THR A 185 26.62 33.53 5.49
C THR A 185 25.92 33.26 6.82
N ARG A 186 26.73 33.39 7.85
CA ARG A 186 26.42 33.69 9.25
C ARG A 186 25.92 35.13 9.37
N SER A 187 24.73 35.37 9.91
CA SER A 187 24.30 36.55 10.71
C SER A 187 22.78 36.47 10.93
N GLY A 188 22.15 36.66 12.08
CA GLY A 188 22.62 37.06 13.41
C GLY A 188 21.42 37.22 14.36
N SER A 189 21.68 36.94 15.64
CA SER A 189 21.06 37.50 16.86
C SER A 189 19.89 38.49 16.70
N ARG A 190 18.73 38.12 17.26
CA ARG A 190 18.01 38.88 18.30
C ARG A 190 17.00 38.00 19.03
#